data_AF-A0A9Q4HBT0-F1
#
_entry.id   AF-A0A9Q4HBT0-F1
#
_cell.length_a   1.000
_cell.length_b   1.000
_cell.length_c   1.000
_cell.angle_alpha   90.00
_cell.angle_beta   90.00
_cell.angle_gamma   90.00
#
_symmetry.space_group_name_H-M   'P 1'
#
loop_
_entity.id
_entity.type
_entity.pdbx_description
1 polymer ?
#
loop_
_entity_poly.entity_id
_entity_poly.type
_entity_poly.pdbx_seq_one_letter_code
_entity_poly.pdbx_strand_id
1 'polypeptide(L)'
;MWKALRRLFKKQKNQSPNTDGYLHILEKNINLELKQKIYALEGLGEVVAEKLQRKYTDVFGSQGKRNLSIKICRDIDGDVLSDLTAERCLE
;
A
#
# COMPACT_ATOMS: atom_id res chain seq x y z
N MET A 1 -3.44 -33.94 -25.38
CA MET A 1 -3.78 -32.98 -24.29
C MET A 1 -2.59 -32.57 -23.42
N TRP A 2 -1.65 -33.46 -23.04
CA TRP A 2 -0.49 -33.10 -22.20
C TRP A 2 0.47 -32.03 -22.75
N LYS A 3 0.63 -31.93 -24.07
CA LYS A 3 1.51 -30.92 -24.70
C LYS A 3 0.96 -29.48 -24.57
N ALA A 4 -0.35 -29.32 -24.49
CA ALA A 4 -0.99 -28.01 -24.33
C ALA A 4 -0.87 -27.50 -22.88
N LEU A 5 -1.08 -28.39 -21.90
CA LEU A 5 -0.86 -28.10 -20.48
C LEU A 5 0.62 -27.78 -20.19
N ARG A 6 1.59 -28.53 -20.75
CA ARG A 6 3.03 -28.20 -20.65
C ARG A 6 3.40 -26.82 -21.19
N ARG A 7 2.60 -26.25 -22.10
CA ARG A 7 2.86 -24.92 -22.69
C ARG A 7 2.36 -23.79 -21.78
N LEU A 8 1.33 -24.03 -20.97
CA LEU A 8 0.89 -23.12 -19.91
C LEU A 8 1.86 -23.09 -18.73
N PHE A 9 2.53 -24.21 -18.44
CA PHE A 9 3.59 -24.30 -17.41
C PHE A 9 5.01 -24.07 -17.95
N LYS A 10 5.18 -23.60 -19.19
CA LYS A 10 6.47 -23.07 -19.64
C LYS A 10 6.71 -21.78 -18.87
N LYS A 11 7.37 -21.96 -17.72
CA LYS A 11 8.06 -20.93 -16.93
C LYS A 11 8.43 -19.76 -17.83
N GLN A 12 7.89 -18.58 -17.54
CA GLN A 12 8.51 -17.32 -17.95
C GLN A 12 9.93 -17.33 -17.38
N LYS A 13 10.88 -17.88 -18.15
CA LYS A 13 12.28 -18.05 -17.77
C LYS A 13 13.08 -16.75 -17.96
N ASN A 14 12.39 -15.62 -18.13
CA ASN A 14 12.94 -14.32 -18.49
C ASN A 14 12.60 -13.21 -17.49
N GLN A 15 12.22 -13.57 -16.27
CA GLN A 15 12.33 -12.64 -15.16
C GLN A 15 13.43 -13.21 -14.29
N SER A 16 14.66 -12.71 -14.49
CA SER A 16 15.66 -12.79 -13.43
C SER A 16 14.97 -12.23 -12.19
N PRO A 17 14.84 -12.99 -11.10
CA PRO A 17 14.41 -12.37 -9.85
C PRO A 17 15.41 -11.24 -9.61
N ASN A 18 14.90 -10.02 -9.38
CA ASN A 18 15.72 -9.06 -8.66
C ASN A 18 16.19 -9.74 -7.38
N THR A 19 17.36 -9.34 -6.89
CA THR A 19 18.11 -9.96 -5.78
C THR A 19 17.33 -10.18 -4.48
N ASP A 20 16.13 -9.63 -4.40
CA ASP A 20 15.17 -9.59 -3.29
C ASP A 20 13.93 -10.49 -3.49
N GLY A 21 13.78 -11.17 -4.64
CA GLY A 21 12.74 -12.18 -4.86
C GLY A 21 11.34 -11.63 -5.18
N TYR A 22 11.21 -10.32 -5.35
CA TYR A 22 9.95 -9.67 -5.73
C TYR A 22 9.69 -9.69 -7.23
N LEU A 23 8.41 -9.68 -7.61
CA LEU A 23 7.98 -9.54 -9.01
C LEU A 23 8.05 -8.07 -9.42
N HIS A 24 8.87 -7.76 -10.43
CA HIS A 24 8.89 -6.43 -11.01
C HIS A 24 7.67 -6.22 -11.92
N ILE A 25 6.78 -5.31 -11.53
CA ILE A 25 5.61 -4.91 -12.31
C ILE A 25 5.96 -3.62 -13.07
N LEU A 26 5.84 -3.64 -14.40
CA LEU A 26 6.02 -2.43 -15.21
C LEU A 26 4.87 -1.45 -14.92
N GLU A 27 5.17 -0.14 -14.87
CA GLU A 27 4.19 0.92 -14.59
C GLU A 27 2.92 0.82 -15.45
N LYS A 28 3.07 0.58 -16.75
CA LYS A 28 1.96 0.40 -17.70
C LYS A 28 1.00 -0.76 -17.37
N ASN A 29 1.44 -1.70 -16.52
CA ASN A 29 0.67 -2.85 -16.07
C ASN A 29 0.01 -2.61 -14.70
N ILE A 30 0.30 -1.48 -14.03
CA ILE A 30 -0.39 -1.10 -12.80
C ILE A 30 -1.87 -0.86 -13.13
N ASN A 31 -2.75 -1.50 -12.38
CA ASN A 31 -4.17 -1.28 -12.53
C ASN A 31 -4.55 0.09 -11.94
N LEU A 32 -4.81 1.06 -12.81
CA LEU A 32 -5.14 2.43 -12.42
C LEU A 32 -6.45 2.51 -11.61
N GLU A 33 -7.44 1.68 -11.93
CA GLU A 33 -8.70 1.61 -11.19
C GLU A 33 -8.46 1.13 -9.75
N LEU A 34 -7.59 0.13 -9.57
CA LEU A 34 -7.19 -0.34 -8.25
C LEU A 34 -6.46 0.76 -7.47
N LYS A 35 -5.51 1.48 -8.10
CA LYS A 35 -4.80 2.63 -7.51
C LYS A 35 -5.78 3.69 -7.00
N GLN A 36 -6.78 4.04 -7.82
CA GLN A 36 -7.81 5.03 -7.44
C GLN A 36 -8.67 4.55 -6.26
N LYS A 37 -9.05 3.27 -6.23
CA LYS A 37 -9.81 2.69 -5.10
C LYS A 37 -9.01 2.72 -3.80
N ILE A 38 -7.71 2.44 -3.85
CA ILE A 38 -6.83 2.53 -2.68
C ILE A 38 -6.80 3.96 -2.14
N TYR A 39 -6.62 4.96 -3.01
CA TYR A 39 -6.65 6.37 -2.59
C TYR A 39 -8.00 6.79 -2.01
N ALA A 40 -9.11 6.31 -2.55
CA ALA A 40 -10.43 6.60 -2.00
C ALA A 40 -10.59 6.02 -0.59
N LEU A 41 -10.11 4.80 -0.35
CA LEU A 41 -10.15 4.17 0.97
C LEU A 41 -9.29 4.92 1.99
N GLU A 42 -8.12 5.39 1.58
CA GLU A 42 -7.25 6.20 2.43
C GLU A 42 -7.88 7.54 2.80
N GLY A 43 -8.49 8.23 1.83
CA GLY A 43 -9.22 9.46 2.10
C GLY A 43 -10.38 9.25 3.08
N LEU A 44 -11.14 8.16 2.94
CA LEU A 44 -12.18 7.79 3.92
C LEU A 44 -11.58 7.51 5.30
N GLY A 45 -10.44 6.84 5.32
CA GLY A 45 -9.68 6.56 6.53
C GLY A 45 -9.24 7.83 7.27
N GLU A 46 -8.73 8.82 6.55
CA GLU A 46 -8.31 10.11 7.11
C GLU A 46 -9.49 10.86 7.74
N VAL A 47 -10.65 10.88 7.06
CA VAL A 47 -11.88 11.48 7.62
C VAL A 47 -12.29 10.82 8.94
N VAL A 48 -12.19 9.48 9.01
CA VAL A 48 -12.48 8.74 10.25
C VAL A 48 -11.45 9.05 11.33
N ALA A 49 -10.16 9.11 10.98
CA ALA A 49 -9.08 9.41 11.89
C ALA A 49 -9.22 10.82 12.52
N GLU A 50 -9.51 11.84 11.71
CA GLU A 50 -9.79 13.20 12.19
C GLU A 50 -10.97 13.23 13.17
N LYS A 51 -12.07 12.53 12.83
CA LYS A 51 -13.26 12.47 13.68
C LYS A 51 -12.95 11.84 15.03
N LEU A 52 -12.16 10.76 15.03
CA LEU A 52 -11.73 10.10 16.26
C LEU A 52 -10.76 10.98 17.06
N GLN A 53 -9.81 11.66 16.41
CA GLN A 53 -8.92 12.60 17.08
C GLN A 53 -9.74 13.64 17.85
N ARG A 54 -10.65 14.36 17.17
CA ARG A 54 -11.50 15.37 17.80
C ARG A 54 -12.30 14.80 18.97
N LYS A 55 -12.85 13.59 18.82
CA LYS A 55 -13.62 12.91 19.87
C LYS A 55 -12.80 12.63 21.13
N TYR A 56 -11.51 12.32 20.99
CA TYR A 56 -10.67 11.88 22.09
C TYR A 56 -9.64 12.92 22.56
N THR A 57 -9.51 14.07 21.89
CA THR A 57 -8.57 15.14 22.26
C THR A 57 -8.69 15.54 23.72
N ASP A 58 -9.92 15.78 24.22
CA ASP A 58 -10.13 16.24 25.59
C ASP A 58 -9.76 15.17 26.62
N VAL A 59 -10.12 13.91 26.35
CA VAL A 59 -9.75 12.75 27.19
C VAL A 59 -8.24 12.54 27.20
N PHE A 60 -7.58 12.76 26.06
CA PHE A 60 -6.13 12.67 25.97
C PHE A 60 -5.44 13.82 26.73
N GLY A 61 -6.00 15.02 26.65
CA GLY A 61 -5.55 16.21 27.37
C GLY A 61 -5.70 16.10 28.88
N SER A 62 -6.81 15.51 29.37
CA SER A 62 -7.03 15.32 30.81
C SER A 62 -6.03 14.34 31.45
N GLN A 63 -5.38 13.50 30.64
CA GLN A 63 -4.26 12.64 31.06
C GLN A 63 -2.90 13.36 31.04
N GLY A 64 -2.86 14.67 30.81
CA GLY A 64 -1.62 15.46 30.70
C GLY A 64 -0.86 15.24 29.39
N LYS A 65 -1.43 14.52 28.42
CA LYS A 65 -0.83 14.29 27.10
C LYS A 65 -1.21 15.41 26.14
N ARG A 66 -0.38 15.64 25.12
CA ARG A 66 -0.60 16.66 24.08
C ARG A 66 -0.45 16.04 22.70
N ASN A 67 -1.04 16.68 21.70
CA ASN A 67 -0.88 16.32 20.28
C ASN A 67 -1.39 14.89 19.95
N LEU A 68 -2.65 14.60 20.25
CA LEU A 68 -3.27 13.36 19.79
C LEU A 68 -3.29 13.33 18.26
N SER A 69 -2.63 12.33 17.67
CA SER A 69 -2.65 12.04 16.24
C SER A 69 -3.10 10.60 16.03
N ILE A 70 -4.08 10.40 15.16
CA ILE A 70 -4.53 9.10 14.69
C ILE A 70 -4.34 9.16 13.17
N LYS A 71 -3.69 8.16 12.59
CA LYS A 71 -3.39 8.15 11.16
C LYS A 71 -3.69 6.78 10.60
N ILE A 72 -4.05 6.76 9.32
CA ILE A 72 -4.06 5.54 8.55
C ILE A 72 -2.69 5.40 7.90
N CYS A 73 -2.01 4.32 8.21
CA CYS A 73 -0.75 3.95 7.58
C CYS A 73 -1.00 2.77 6.66
N ARG A 74 -0.43 2.81 5.45
CA ARG A 74 -0.30 1.61 4.65
C ARG A 74 0.82 0.78 5.27
N ASP A 75 0.53 -0.48 5.51
CA ASP A 75 1.55 -1.48 5.80
C ASP A 75 2.06 -1.96 4.44
N ILE A 76 3.13 -1.33 3.94
CA ILE A 76 3.74 -1.71 2.66
C ILE A 76 4.94 -2.57 3.03
N ASP A 77 4.95 -3.84 2.59
CA ASP A 77 6.14 -4.69 2.70
C ASP A 77 7.23 -4.16 1.73
N GLY A 78 7.87 -3.06 2.11
CA GLY A 78 8.75 -2.25 1.25
C GLY A 78 9.29 -0.97 1.88
N ASP A 79 8.83 -0.58 3.07
CA ASP A 79 9.18 0.62 3.87
C ASP A 79 10.68 0.89 4.12
N VAL A 80 11.57 0.05 3.61
CA VAL A 80 13.02 0.25 3.64
C VAL A 80 13.45 1.39 2.68
N LEU A 81 12.63 1.74 1.69
CA LEU A 81 12.93 2.80 0.72
C LEU A 81 12.25 4.13 1.12
N SER A 82 13.05 5.16 1.36
CA SER A 82 12.63 6.51 1.78
C SER A 82 11.69 7.24 0.82
N ASP A 83 11.60 6.77 -0.42
CA ASP A 83 10.95 7.48 -1.52
C ASP A 83 9.55 6.92 -1.84
N LEU A 84 9.10 5.89 -1.12
CA LEU A 84 7.75 5.35 -1.18
C LEU A 84 6.75 6.31 -0.51
N THR A 85 6.30 7.32 -1.25
CA THR A 85 5.20 8.19 -0.81
C THR A 85 3.85 7.62 -1.22
N ALA A 86 2.75 8.19 -0.71
CA ALA A 86 1.41 7.82 -1.16
C ALA A 86 1.25 7.92 -2.69
N GLU A 87 1.87 8.93 -3.29
CA GLU A 87 1.86 9.20 -4.73
C GLU A 87 2.73 8.21 -5.51
N ARG A 88 3.81 7.72 -4.89
CA ARG A 88 4.87 6.89 -5.51
C ARG A 88 4.93 5.44 -5.01
N CYS A 89 3.90 4.98 -4.32
CA CYS A 89 3.92 3.66 -3.66
C CYS A 89 3.71 2.45 -4.60
N LEU A 90 3.29 2.71 -5.85
CA LEU A 90 3.00 1.66 -6.83
C LEU A 90 3.93 1.71 -8.05
N GLU A 91 4.75 2.76 -8.16
CA GLU A 91 5.65 3.08 -9.29
C GLU A 91 7.06 2.54 -9.04
#